data_AF-A0A819LHB1-F1
#
_entry.id   AF-A0A819LHB1-F1
#
_cell.length_a   1.000
_cell.length_b   1.000
_cell.length_c   1.000
_cell.angle_alpha   90.00
_cell.angle_beta   90.00
_cell.angle_gamma   90.00
#
_symmetry.space_group_name_H-M   'P 1'
#
loop_
_entity.id
_entity.type
_entity.pdbx_description
1 polymer ?
#
loop_
_entity_poly.entity_id
_entity_poly.type
_entity_poly.pdbx_seq_one_letter_code
_entity_poly.pdbx_strand_id
1 'polypeptide(L)'
;MDDLSYIFCSKCARYWPELHTIKTYGSITVENLNESNFGPPQTPSNTSRALRSLPSAAYQLAQQTSNDDDCCYRLRTLKITTEDGRTWEILHWQYLAWSDHSSPLVSNQRDNVQLSVLLEFFEKIGRINSVGTDMNISPMIVHCSAGIGRSGATIAIDMILNRIRTEGFDTEIEIPGLITHIRSQRSGLVQTERQYEFIYRVIEYFVEQHMKQSQNSPDYMNMR
;
A
#
# COMPACT_ATOMS: atom_id res chain seq x y z
N MET A 1 -13.96 -28.61 -30.44
CA MET A 1 -14.30 -28.07 -29.10
C MET A 1 -12.99 -28.12 -28.35
N ASP A 2 -12.12 -27.16 -28.67
CA ASP A 2 -10.76 -27.14 -28.13
C ASP A 2 -10.75 -26.35 -26.84
N ASP A 3 -10.24 -27.03 -25.83
CA ASP A 3 -10.13 -26.66 -24.44
C ASP A 3 -9.17 -25.46 -24.31
N LEU A 4 -9.74 -24.26 -24.15
CA LEU A 4 -9.03 -23.02 -23.77
C LEU A 4 -8.57 -23.11 -22.30
N SER A 5 -7.75 -24.13 -22.03
CA SER A 5 -7.05 -24.33 -20.78
C SER A 5 -6.16 -23.11 -20.51
N TYR A 6 -6.62 -22.29 -19.57
CA TYR A 6 -5.82 -21.43 -18.68
C TYR A 6 -4.51 -20.91 -19.29
N ILE A 7 -4.61 -19.82 -20.07
CA ILE A 7 -3.47 -18.92 -20.21
C ILE A 7 -3.20 -18.39 -18.79
N PHE A 8 -2.19 -18.94 -18.12
CA PHE A 8 -1.57 -18.30 -16.97
C PHE A 8 -1.06 -16.94 -17.45
N CYS A 9 -1.87 -15.90 -17.28
CA CYS A 9 -1.47 -14.54 -17.56
C CYS A 9 -0.42 -14.17 -16.50
N SER A 10 0.85 -14.44 -16.79
CA SER A 10 1.97 -14.01 -15.95
C SER A 10 1.92 -12.49 -15.85
N LYS A 11 1.53 -12.00 -14.67
CA LYS A 11 1.31 -10.56 -14.45
C LYS A 11 2.60 -9.78 -14.33
N CYS A 12 3.64 -10.41 -13.79
CA CYS A 12 4.96 -9.84 -13.60
C CYS A 12 5.97 -10.99 -13.44
N ALA A 13 7.08 -10.92 -14.15
CA ALA A 13 8.20 -11.84 -13.93
C ALA A 13 8.89 -11.52 -12.60
N ARG A 14 9.48 -12.52 -11.95
CA ARG A 14 10.30 -12.30 -10.76
C ARG A 14 11.62 -11.61 -11.17
N TYR A 15 11.73 -10.33 -10.84
CA TYR A 15 12.91 -9.49 -11.12
C TYR A 15 13.83 -9.28 -9.90
N TRP A 16 13.59 -10.02 -8.82
CA TRP A 16 14.38 -10.02 -7.60
C TRP A 16 14.90 -11.44 -7.28
N PRO A 17 16.00 -11.58 -6.54
CA PRO A 17 16.52 -12.89 -6.14
C PRO A 17 15.73 -13.49 -4.96
N GLU A 18 15.88 -14.79 -4.74
CA GLU A 18 15.34 -15.47 -3.54
C GLU A 18 16.00 -14.92 -2.27
N LEU A 19 15.33 -15.07 -1.12
CA LEU A 19 15.85 -14.63 0.16
C LEU A 19 17.26 -15.17 0.45
N HIS A 20 18.16 -14.27 0.88
CA HIS A 20 19.58 -14.52 1.13
C HIS A 20 20.38 -14.99 -0.09
N THR A 21 19.90 -14.68 -1.30
CA THR A 21 20.63 -14.96 -2.55
C THR A 21 20.93 -13.69 -3.32
N ILE A 22 21.95 -13.77 -4.19
CA ILE A 22 22.40 -12.69 -5.06
C ILE A 22 22.14 -13.08 -6.51
N LYS A 23 21.70 -12.13 -7.32
CA LYS A 23 21.55 -12.30 -8.78
C LYS A 23 22.05 -11.08 -9.53
N THR A 24 22.74 -11.33 -10.64
CA THR A 24 23.28 -10.30 -11.52
C THR A 24 22.27 -9.95 -12.63
N TYR A 25 22.10 -8.65 -12.88
CA TYR A 25 21.24 -8.09 -13.90
C TYR A 25 22.04 -7.05 -14.71
N GLY A 26 22.73 -7.48 -15.77
CA GLY A 26 23.64 -6.60 -16.50
C GLY A 26 24.77 -6.11 -15.60
N SER A 27 24.90 -4.78 -15.46
CA SER A 27 25.97 -4.12 -14.69
C SER A 27 25.65 -3.89 -13.20
N ILE A 28 24.60 -4.54 -12.69
CA ILE A 28 24.25 -4.49 -11.27
C ILE A 28 24.09 -5.90 -10.70
N THR A 29 24.40 -6.05 -9.43
CA THR A 29 24.00 -7.20 -8.62
C THR A 29 22.91 -6.78 -7.65
N VAL A 30 21.94 -7.66 -7.45
CA VAL A 30 20.87 -7.47 -6.47
C VAL A 30 20.97 -8.61 -5.47
N GLU A 31 20.95 -8.29 -4.19
CA GLU A 31 20.92 -9.20 -3.06
C GLU A 31 19.61 -9.03 -2.31
N ASN A 32 18.93 -10.13 -1.95
CA ASN A 32 17.74 -10.08 -1.11
C ASN A 32 18.15 -10.35 0.34
N LEU A 33 18.23 -9.28 1.13
CA LEU A 33 18.74 -9.32 2.50
C LEU A 33 17.71 -9.85 3.49
N ASN A 34 16.43 -9.53 3.29
CA ASN A 34 15.37 -9.87 4.22
C ASN A 34 14.00 -9.89 3.52
N GLU A 35 13.11 -10.78 3.95
CA GLU A 35 11.69 -10.79 3.60
C GLU A 35 10.85 -10.81 4.87
N SER A 36 9.80 -9.98 4.92
CA SER A 36 8.84 -9.94 6.02
C SER A 36 7.43 -9.93 5.48
N ASN A 37 6.63 -10.90 5.92
CA ASN A 37 5.24 -11.10 5.52
C ASN A 37 4.31 -10.48 6.56
N PHE A 38 3.27 -9.79 6.10
CA PHE A 38 2.30 -9.14 6.96
C PHE A 38 0.89 -9.56 6.58
N GLY A 39 0.18 -10.15 7.55
CA GLY A 39 -1.19 -10.61 7.39
C GLY A 39 -2.19 -9.72 8.12
N PRO A 40 -3.49 -10.05 8.04
CA PRO A 40 -4.50 -9.33 8.80
C PRO A 40 -4.23 -9.47 10.29
N PRO A 41 -4.63 -8.48 11.10
CA PRO A 41 -4.53 -8.58 12.55
C PRO A 41 -5.33 -9.77 13.06
N GLN A 42 -4.71 -10.55 13.94
CA GLN A 42 -5.40 -11.63 14.64
C GLN A 42 -6.45 -11.05 15.59
N THR A 43 -7.63 -11.67 15.68
CA THR A 43 -8.61 -11.33 16.72
C THR A 43 -7.94 -11.45 18.08
N PRO A 44 -8.05 -10.43 18.96
CA PRO A 44 -7.31 -10.44 20.22
C PRO A 44 -7.83 -11.55 21.13
N SER A 45 -7.09 -12.65 21.25
CA SER A 45 -7.14 -13.49 22.44
C SER A 45 -6.32 -12.78 23.52
N ASN A 46 -6.95 -11.83 24.23
CA ASN A 46 -6.46 -11.22 25.47
C ASN A 46 -5.00 -10.70 25.47
N THR A 47 -4.77 -9.41 25.21
CA THR A 47 -3.64 -8.57 25.73
C THR A 47 -3.68 -7.22 24.97
N SER A 48 -3.27 -6.06 25.44
CA SER A 48 -2.91 -5.48 26.75
C SER A 48 -3.05 -3.95 26.59
N ARG A 49 -3.08 -3.21 27.70
CA ARG A 49 -3.35 -1.75 27.81
C ARG A 49 -2.37 -0.82 27.05
N ALA A 50 -1.32 -1.35 26.41
CA ALA A 50 -0.19 -0.60 25.87
C ALA A 50 -0.38 -0.03 24.44
N LEU A 51 -1.46 -0.35 23.73
CA LEU A 51 -1.69 0.10 22.34
C LEU A 51 -2.28 1.52 22.20
N ARG A 52 -2.46 2.27 23.31
CA ARG A 52 -3.18 3.55 23.31
C ARG A 52 -2.35 4.80 23.02
N SER A 53 -1.02 4.71 22.86
CA SER A 53 -0.15 5.89 22.74
C SER A 53 0.54 6.08 21.37
N LEU A 54 0.07 5.40 20.31
CA LEU A 54 0.53 5.69 18.95
C LEU A 54 -0.52 6.54 18.21
N PRO A 55 -0.11 7.48 17.34
CA PRO A 55 -1.03 8.24 16.46
C PRO A 55 -1.82 7.37 15.45
N SER A 56 -1.72 6.04 15.55
CA SER A 56 -2.12 5.04 14.57
C SER A 56 -3.13 4.01 15.12
N ALA A 57 -3.78 4.28 16.25
CA ALA A 57 -4.67 3.32 16.92
C ALA A 57 -6.00 3.00 16.19
N ALA A 58 -6.28 3.61 15.02
CA ALA A 58 -7.48 3.32 14.20
C ALA A 58 -7.28 2.12 13.28
N TYR A 59 -6.06 1.92 12.78
CA TYR A 59 -5.78 0.84 11.85
C TYR A 59 -5.35 -0.38 12.63
N GLN A 60 -6.04 -1.47 12.33
CA GLN A 60 -5.81 -2.76 12.91
C GLN A 60 -4.46 -3.24 12.34
N LEU A 61 -3.38 -3.10 13.12
CA LEU A 61 -2.01 -3.28 12.63
C LEU A 61 -1.81 -4.68 12.05
N ALA A 62 -1.47 -4.74 10.77
CA ALA A 62 -1.00 -5.93 10.09
C ALA A 62 0.15 -6.53 10.90
N GLN A 63 0.04 -7.81 11.18
CA GLN A 63 0.99 -8.51 12.03
C GLN A 63 1.93 -9.33 11.17
N GLN A 64 3.18 -9.43 11.61
CA GLN A 64 4.13 -10.31 10.96
C GLN A 64 3.59 -11.74 11.03
N THR A 65 3.51 -12.40 9.88
CA THR A 65 2.97 -13.75 9.77
C THR A 65 4.00 -14.67 9.11
N SER A 66 4.08 -15.91 9.56
CA SER A 66 4.81 -16.98 8.87
C SER A 66 3.95 -17.73 7.87
N ASN A 67 2.62 -17.55 7.92
CA ASN A 67 1.68 -18.17 6.99
C ASN A 67 1.59 -17.33 5.71
N ASP A 68 1.98 -17.91 4.57
CA ASP A 68 1.96 -17.21 3.29
C ASP A 68 0.53 -17.01 2.75
N ASP A 69 -0.39 -17.91 3.11
CA ASP A 69 -1.80 -17.84 2.68
C ASP A 69 -2.53 -16.62 3.27
N ASP A 70 -2.12 -16.19 4.46
CA ASP A 70 -2.68 -15.02 5.14
C ASP A 70 -1.94 -13.71 4.80
N CYS A 71 -0.90 -13.77 3.96
CA CYS A 71 -0.05 -12.62 3.67
C CYS A 71 -0.77 -11.58 2.81
N CYS A 72 -1.06 -10.42 3.39
CA CYS A 72 -1.69 -9.30 2.70
C CYS A 72 -0.67 -8.45 1.94
N TYR A 73 0.54 -8.29 2.48
CA TYR A 73 1.66 -7.68 1.78
C TYR A 73 2.99 -8.22 2.30
N ARG A 74 4.00 -8.14 1.43
CA ARG A 74 5.37 -8.52 1.73
C ARG A 74 6.30 -7.34 1.56
N LEU A 75 7.19 -7.16 2.53
CA LEU A 75 8.30 -6.22 2.48
C LEU A 75 9.59 -6.98 2.24
N ARG A 76 10.39 -6.55 1.27
CA ARG A 76 11.76 -7.04 1.09
C ARG A 76 12.76 -5.90 1.21
N THR A 77 13.91 -6.22 1.77
CA THR A 77 15.07 -5.35 1.76
C THR A 77 16.04 -5.86 0.70
N LEU A 78 16.18 -5.12 -0.39
CA LEU A 78 17.06 -5.47 -1.49
C LEU A 78 18.28 -4.56 -1.47
N LYS A 79 19.48 -5.13 -1.62
CA LYS A 79 20.70 -4.35 -1.81
C LYS A 79 21.12 -4.42 -3.27
N ILE A 80 21.20 -3.27 -3.92
CA ILE A 80 21.77 -3.14 -5.26
C ILE A 80 23.23 -2.73 -5.13
N THR A 81 24.12 -3.39 -5.86
CA THR A 81 25.52 -3.00 -6.01
C THR A 81 25.86 -2.83 -7.49
N THR A 82 26.44 -1.70 -7.87
CA THR A 82 26.94 -1.46 -9.24
C THR A 82 28.37 -1.99 -9.41
N GLU A 83 28.80 -2.18 -10.65
CA GLU A 83 30.18 -2.60 -10.99
C GLU A 83 31.28 -1.70 -10.37
N ASP A 84 31.00 -0.40 -10.22
CA ASP A 84 31.90 0.57 -9.59
C ASP A 84 31.87 0.54 -8.05
N GLY A 85 31.11 -0.38 -7.45
CA GLY A 85 31.07 -0.62 -6.01
C GLY A 85 30.08 0.25 -5.23
N ARG A 86 29.29 1.12 -5.88
CA ARG A 86 28.23 1.87 -5.19
C ARG A 86 27.10 0.94 -4.79
N THR A 87 26.49 1.22 -3.63
CA THR A 87 25.42 0.38 -3.08
C THR A 87 24.21 1.20 -2.66
N TRP A 88 23.02 0.65 -2.88
CA TRP A 88 21.74 1.19 -2.39
C TRP A 88 20.92 0.10 -1.74
N GLU A 89 20.23 0.45 -0.66
CA GLU A 89 19.18 -0.38 -0.08
C GLU A 89 17.82 0.08 -0.61
N ILE A 90 17.04 -0.85 -1.13
CA ILE A 90 15.72 -0.63 -1.69
C ILE A 90 14.71 -1.41 -0.86
N LEU A 91 13.69 -0.71 -0.40
CA LEU A 91 12.51 -1.32 0.19
C LEU A 91 11.54 -1.71 -0.93
N HIS A 92 11.37 -3.01 -1.13
CA HIS A 92 10.46 -3.57 -2.12
C HIS A 92 9.15 -3.98 -1.45
N TRP A 93 8.07 -3.28 -1.82
CA TRP A 93 6.74 -3.49 -1.27
C TRP A 93 5.87 -4.25 -2.26
N GLN A 94 5.38 -5.43 -1.88
CA GLN A 94 4.50 -6.25 -2.71
C GLN A 94 3.16 -6.45 -1.99
N TYR A 95 2.11 -5.78 -2.47
CA TYR A 95 0.75 -6.00 -1.97
C TYR A 95 0.13 -7.24 -2.64
N LEU A 96 -0.36 -8.18 -1.84
CA LEU A 96 -0.83 -9.51 -2.25
C LEU A 96 -2.36 -9.65 -2.15
N ALA A 97 -3.01 -8.88 -1.27
CA ALA A 97 -4.45 -8.98 -1.02
C ALA A 97 -5.36 -8.31 -2.07
N TRP A 98 -4.81 -7.76 -3.17
CA TRP A 98 -5.63 -7.14 -4.22
C TRP A 98 -6.14 -8.20 -5.21
N SER A 99 -7.41 -8.58 -5.09
CA SER A 99 -8.03 -9.59 -5.95
C SER A 99 -8.13 -9.17 -7.43
N ASP A 100 -8.16 -10.15 -8.32
CA ASP A 100 -8.06 -9.98 -9.77
C ASP A 100 -9.36 -9.59 -10.46
N HIS A 101 -10.50 -9.92 -9.86
CA HIS A 101 -11.82 -9.76 -10.48
C HIS A 101 -12.73 -8.79 -9.73
N SER A 102 -12.27 -8.25 -8.60
CA SER A 102 -13.00 -7.26 -7.83
C SER A 102 -12.01 -6.17 -7.38
N SER A 103 -12.37 -4.91 -7.58
CA SER A 103 -12.02 -3.95 -6.53
C SER A 103 -12.50 -4.55 -5.21
N PRO A 104 -11.80 -4.42 -4.07
CA PRO A 104 -12.36 -4.81 -2.76
C PRO A 104 -13.71 -4.10 -2.57
N LEU A 105 -14.78 -4.73 -3.05
CA LEU A 105 -16.14 -4.23 -3.00
C LEU A 105 -16.58 -4.56 -1.59
N VAL A 106 -16.58 -3.52 -0.76
CA VAL A 106 -17.01 -3.54 0.63
C VAL A 106 -18.47 -3.95 0.66
N SER A 107 -18.71 -5.24 0.86
CA SER A 107 -20.03 -5.83 1.04
C SER A 107 -20.20 -6.39 2.45
N ASN A 108 -19.10 -6.59 3.19
CA ASN A 108 -19.13 -7.15 4.54
C ASN A 108 -17.95 -6.67 5.42
N GLN A 109 -18.02 -7.05 6.71
CA GLN A 109 -17.07 -6.66 7.75
C GLN A 109 -15.62 -7.12 7.50
N ARG A 110 -15.38 -8.15 6.68
CA ARG A 110 -14.01 -8.61 6.31
C ARG A 110 -13.33 -7.65 5.32
N ASP A 111 -14.10 -6.94 4.51
CA ASP A 111 -13.58 -5.98 3.53
C ASP A 111 -12.95 -4.76 4.24
N ASN A 112 -13.47 -4.40 5.42
CA ASN A 112 -12.90 -3.35 6.27
C ASN A 112 -11.52 -3.71 6.83
N VAL A 113 -11.22 -5.00 7.02
CA VAL A 113 -9.89 -5.47 7.46
C VAL A 113 -8.88 -5.33 6.32
N GLN A 114 -9.28 -5.60 5.09
CA GLN A 114 -8.40 -5.41 3.93
C GLN A 114 -8.11 -3.92 3.68
N LEU A 115 -9.11 -3.06 3.85
CA LEU A 115 -8.94 -1.60 3.75
C LEU A 115 -8.05 -1.06 4.87
N SER A 116 -8.17 -1.55 6.10
CA SER A 116 -7.30 -1.12 7.20
C SER A 116 -5.84 -1.51 6.97
N VAL A 117 -5.58 -2.74 6.51
CA VAL A 117 -4.23 -3.20 6.14
C VAL A 117 -3.67 -2.41 4.95
N LEU A 118 -4.51 -2.06 3.97
CA LEU A 118 -4.10 -1.22 2.85
C LEU A 118 -3.76 0.21 3.29
N LEU A 119 -4.54 0.82 4.18
CA LEU A 119 -4.23 2.14 4.71
C LEU A 119 -2.95 2.14 5.53
N GLU A 120 -2.70 1.10 6.32
CA GLU A 120 -1.41 0.95 7.00
C GLU A 120 -0.25 0.84 6.02
N PHE A 121 -0.44 0.10 4.92
CA PHE A 121 0.55 0.01 3.84
C PHE A 121 0.88 1.42 3.28
N PHE A 122 -0.13 2.24 2.99
CA PHE A 122 0.07 3.64 2.56
C PHE A 122 0.67 4.55 3.65
N GLU A 123 0.34 4.33 4.92
CA GLU A 123 0.94 5.04 6.06
C GLU A 123 2.44 4.73 6.18
N LYS A 124 2.83 3.45 6.08
CA LYS A 124 4.25 3.06 6.14
C LYS A 124 5.04 3.64 4.98
N ILE A 125 4.49 3.57 3.77
CA ILE A 125 5.09 4.18 2.57
C ILE A 125 5.24 5.70 2.75
N GLY A 126 4.17 6.38 3.17
CA GLY A 126 4.18 7.82 3.38
C GLY A 126 5.20 8.26 4.43
N ARG A 127 5.34 7.54 5.54
CA ARG A 127 6.35 7.83 6.57
C ARG A 127 7.77 7.73 6.03
N ILE A 128 8.08 6.66 5.32
CA ILE A 128 9.42 6.46 4.71
C ILE A 128 9.75 7.61 3.76
N ASN A 129 8.80 8.04 2.94
CA ASN A 129 9.00 9.14 2.02
C ASN A 129 9.16 10.49 2.73
N SER A 130 8.50 10.68 3.89
CA SER A 130 8.57 11.92 4.67
C SER A 130 9.87 12.07 5.50
N VAL A 131 10.53 10.96 5.86
CA VAL A 131 11.79 10.96 6.62
C VAL A 131 13.00 11.28 5.74
N GLY A 132 12.83 11.32 4.41
CA GLY A 132 13.84 11.78 3.45
C GLY A 132 14.05 13.30 3.47
N THR A 133 14.38 13.88 4.62
CA THR A 133 14.94 15.23 4.71
C THR A 133 16.41 15.14 4.35
N ASP A 134 16.74 15.22 3.06
CA ASP A 134 18.00 15.76 2.51
C ASP A 134 18.13 15.41 1.02
N MET A 135 17.80 16.37 0.15
CA MET A 135 18.33 16.59 -1.23
C MET A 135 18.37 15.44 -2.27
N ASN A 136 17.86 14.22 -2.01
CA ASN A 136 17.88 13.09 -2.94
C ASN A 136 16.58 12.26 -2.92
N ILE A 137 15.43 12.92 -3.03
CA ILE A 137 14.14 12.21 -3.16
C ILE A 137 14.07 11.59 -4.56
N SER A 138 14.38 10.30 -4.66
CA SER A 138 14.18 9.52 -5.88
C SER A 138 12.69 9.18 -6.03
N PRO A 139 12.13 9.18 -7.25
CA PRO A 139 10.72 8.85 -7.46
C PRO A 139 10.43 7.41 -7.04
N MET A 140 9.30 7.20 -6.37
CA MET A 140 8.82 5.86 -6.06
C MET A 140 8.36 5.14 -7.34
N ILE A 141 8.82 3.91 -7.52
CA ILE A 141 8.39 3.05 -8.62
C ILE A 141 7.14 2.29 -8.18
N VAL A 142 6.04 2.51 -8.89
CA VAL A 142 4.78 1.76 -8.71
C VAL A 142 4.47 1.00 -9.99
N HIS A 143 4.31 -0.32 -9.90
CA HIS A 143 3.92 -1.14 -11.05
C HIS A 143 2.81 -2.13 -10.69
N CYS A 144 2.11 -2.61 -11.71
CA CYS A 144 1.20 -3.75 -11.61
C CYS A 144 1.54 -4.71 -12.76
N SER A 145 0.55 -5.10 -13.57
CA SER A 145 0.80 -5.81 -14.83
C SER A 145 1.09 -4.82 -15.95
N ALA A 146 0.05 -4.15 -16.49
CA ALA A 146 0.22 -3.13 -17.52
C ALA A 146 0.68 -1.75 -16.99
N GLY A 147 0.78 -1.59 -15.67
CA GLY A 147 1.21 -0.34 -15.04
C GLY A 147 0.21 0.81 -15.19
N ILE A 148 -1.10 0.51 -15.26
CA ILE A 148 -2.14 1.53 -15.45
C ILE A 148 -3.36 1.39 -14.52
N GLY A 149 -3.90 0.17 -14.33
CA GLY A 149 -5.07 -0.05 -13.46
C GLY A 149 -4.79 0.15 -11.98
N ARG A 150 -4.28 -0.90 -11.30
CA ARG A 150 -3.93 -0.83 -9.86
C ARG A 150 -2.89 0.24 -9.57
N SER A 151 -1.90 0.41 -10.44
CA SER A 151 -0.90 1.48 -10.32
C SER A 151 -1.55 2.87 -10.26
N GLY A 152 -2.51 3.16 -11.14
CA GLY A 152 -3.21 4.45 -11.14
C GLY A 152 -4.03 4.67 -9.87
N ALA A 153 -4.72 3.63 -9.39
CA ALA A 153 -5.49 3.72 -8.15
C ALA A 153 -4.57 3.92 -6.92
N THR A 154 -3.46 3.19 -6.84
CA THR A 154 -2.45 3.38 -5.79
C THR A 154 -1.88 4.79 -5.77
N ILE A 155 -1.49 5.32 -6.94
CA ILE A 155 -0.96 6.70 -7.07
C ILE A 155 -2.02 7.73 -6.65
N ALA A 156 -3.26 7.58 -7.12
CA ALA A 156 -4.33 8.51 -6.79
C ALA A 156 -4.63 8.53 -5.27
N ILE A 157 -4.72 7.35 -4.64
CA ILE A 157 -4.94 7.23 -3.19
C ILE A 157 -3.78 7.89 -2.44
N ASP A 158 -2.53 7.57 -2.79
CA ASP A 158 -1.35 8.13 -2.13
C ASP A 158 -1.32 9.67 -2.21
N MET A 159 -1.61 10.24 -3.39
CA MET A 159 -1.69 11.69 -3.59
C MET A 159 -2.78 12.34 -2.73
N ILE A 160 -3.97 11.73 -2.64
CA ILE A 160 -5.07 12.26 -1.82
C ILE A 160 -4.72 12.16 -0.33
N LEU A 161 -4.23 11.02 0.13
CA LEU A 161 -3.82 10.84 1.53
C LEU A 161 -2.68 11.77 1.91
N ASN A 162 -1.73 12.02 1.01
CA ASN A 162 -0.68 13.01 1.23
C ASN A 162 -1.29 14.41 1.35
N ARG A 163 -2.23 14.79 0.46
CA ARG A 163 -2.91 16.08 0.51
C ARG A 163 -3.65 16.29 1.82
N ILE A 164 -4.41 15.30 2.29
CA ILE A 164 -5.10 15.36 3.58
C ILE A 164 -4.08 15.51 4.73
N ARG A 165 -2.94 14.80 4.67
CA ARG A 165 -1.89 14.88 5.68
C ARG A 165 -1.20 16.25 5.71
N THR A 166 -1.02 16.90 4.56
CA THR A 166 -0.32 18.19 4.45
C THR A 166 -1.25 19.39 4.66
N GLU A 167 -2.49 19.32 4.17
CA GLU A 167 -3.44 20.44 4.15
C GLU A 167 -4.55 20.31 5.22
N GLY A 168 -4.71 19.14 5.83
CA GLY A 168 -5.74 18.85 6.83
C GLY A 168 -6.97 18.15 6.27
N PHE A 169 -7.85 17.69 7.17
CA PHE A 169 -9.07 16.96 6.82
C PHE A 169 -10.17 17.82 6.18
N ASP A 170 -10.09 19.14 6.32
CA ASP A 170 -11.03 20.09 5.71
C ASP A 170 -10.62 20.46 4.26
N THR A 171 -9.55 19.87 3.71
CA THR A 171 -9.12 20.14 2.34
C THR A 171 -10.14 19.64 1.30
N GLU A 172 -10.33 20.41 0.23
CA GLU A 172 -11.17 20.02 -0.89
C GLU A 172 -10.48 18.95 -1.76
N ILE A 173 -11.15 17.81 -1.91
CA ILE A 173 -10.66 16.69 -2.72
C ILE A 173 -11.53 16.54 -3.96
N GLU A 174 -10.96 16.86 -5.12
CA GLU A 174 -11.61 16.64 -6.42
C GLU A 174 -10.99 15.43 -7.13
N ILE A 175 -11.56 14.24 -6.90
CA ILE A 175 -11.08 13.00 -7.53
C ILE A 175 -11.14 13.04 -9.08
N PRO A 176 -12.21 13.53 -9.74
CA PRO A 176 -12.25 13.61 -11.20
C PRO A 176 -11.11 14.46 -11.79
N GLY A 177 -10.86 15.63 -11.21
CA GLY A 177 -9.76 16.52 -11.60
C GLY A 177 -8.40 15.88 -11.41
N LEU A 178 -8.17 15.22 -10.27
CA LEU A 178 -6.93 14.47 -9.99
C LEU A 178 -6.70 13.34 -11.02
N ILE A 179 -7.74 12.56 -11.33
CA ILE A 179 -7.63 11.45 -12.28
C ILE A 179 -7.34 11.97 -13.68
N THR A 180 -7.96 13.08 -14.09
CA THR A 180 -7.65 13.76 -15.35
C THR A 180 -6.19 14.22 -15.38
N HIS A 181 -5.70 14.81 -14.28
CA HIS A 181 -4.33 15.25 -14.15
C HIS A 181 -3.32 14.11 -14.28
N ILE A 182 -3.45 13.02 -13.51
CA ILE A 182 -2.47 11.91 -13.57
C ILE A 182 -2.53 11.18 -14.92
N ARG A 183 -3.69 11.14 -15.60
CA ARG A 183 -3.83 10.58 -16.96
C ARG A 183 -3.10 11.40 -18.02
N SER A 184 -2.90 12.70 -17.78
CA SER A 184 -2.08 13.54 -18.68
C SER A 184 -0.60 13.15 -18.64
N GLN A 185 -0.12 12.59 -17.53
CA GLN A 185 1.26 12.12 -17.38
C GLN A 185 1.43 10.67 -17.85
N ARG A 186 0.42 9.82 -17.64
CA ARG A 186 0.38 8.45 -18.15
C ARG A 186 -1.04 8.07 -18.57
N SER A 187 -1.26 7.93 -19.87
CA SER A 187 -2.59 7.63 -20.42
C SER A 187 -3.15 6.31 -19.86
N GLY A 188 -4.45 6.30 -19.55
CA GLY A 188 -5.16 5.08 -19.17
C GLY A 188 -5.01 4.66 -17.70
N LEU A 189 -4.38 5.48 -16.84
CA LEU A 189 -4.40 5.26 -15.39
C LEU A 189 -5.85 5.12 -14.88
N VAL A 190 -6.07 4.16 -13.96
CA VAL A 190 -7.40 3.78 -13.45
C VAL A 190 -8.31 3.33 -14.60
N GLN A 191 -8.30 2.03 -14.91
CA GLN A 191 -8.89 1.49 -16.13
C GLN A 191 -10.38 1.15 -16.01
N THR A 192 -10.88 0.86 -14.82
CA THR A 192 -12.24 0.37 -14.62
C THR A 192 -13.01 1.24 -13.64
N GLU A 193 -14.33 1.28 -13.80
CA GLU A 193 -15.24 1.95 -12.86
C GLU A 193 -15.04 1.45 -11.42
N ARG A 194 -14.87 0.14 -11.24
CA ARG A 194 -14.58 -0.44 -9.92
C ARG A 194 -13.31 0.10 -9.28
N GLN A 195 -12.25 0.36 -10.06
CA GLN A 195 -11.02 0.98 -9.54
C GLN A 195 -11.24 2.45 -9.20
N TYR A 196 -12.10 3.14 -9.94
CA TYR A 196 -12.47 4.52 -9.64
C TYR A 196 -13.30 4.61 -8.35
N GLU A 197 -14.34 3.79 -8.20
CA GLU A 197 -15.12 3.65 -6.96
C GLU A 197 -14.24 3.28 -5.77
N PHE A 198 -13.26 2.39 -6.00
CA PHE A 198 -12.32 1.98 -4.95
C PHE A 198 -11.61 3.15 -4.29
N ILE A 199 -11.18 4.13 -5.09
CA ILE A 199 -10.48 5.31 -4.58
C ILE A 199 -11.41 6.04 -3.61
N TYR A 200 -12.67 6.28 -3.98
CA TYR A 200 -13.65 6.90 -3.08
C TYR A 200 -13.82 6.11 -1.79
N ARG A 201 -13.95 4.77 -1.88
CA ARG A 201 -14.13 3.90 -0.71
C ARG A 201 -12.96 3.95 0.27
N VAL A 202 -11.73 3.95 -0.25
CA VAL A 202 -10.53 4.04 0.59
C VAL A 202 -10.49 5.38 1.33
N ILE A 203 -10.81 6.48 0.64
CA ILE A 203 -10.83 7.82 1.23
C ILE A 203 -11.98 7.98 2.24
N GLU A 204 -13.18 7.51 1.90
CA GLU A 204 -14.33 7.47 2.80
C GLU A 204 -13.97 6.71 4.10
N TYR A 205 -13.43 5.50 3.97
CA TYR A 205 -13.02 4.70 5.12
C TYR A 205 -11.93 5.38 5.95
N PHE A 206 -10.92 5.98 5.31
CA PHE A 206 -9.85 6.74 5.98
C PHE A 206 -10.41 7.89 6.83
N VAL A 207 -11.30 8.70 6.25
CA VAL A 207 -11.94 9.83 6.93
C VAL A 207 -12.83 9.35 8.08
N GLU A 208 -13.64 8.31 7.87
CA GLU A 208 -14.48 7.74 8.92
C GLU A 208 -13.66 7.26 10.13
N GLN A 209 -12.54 6.57 9.89
CA GLN A 209 -11.69 6.09 10.97
C GLN A 209 -11.11 7.26 11.77
N HIS A 210 -10.69 8.32 11.09
CA HIS A 210 -10.18 9.52 11.77
C HIS A 210 -11.27 10.22 12.60
N MET A 211 -12.48 10.39 12.06
CA MET A 211 -13.60 11.00 12.80
C MET A 211 -13.98 10.20 14.06
N LYS A 212 -14.01 8.86 13.97
CA LYS A 212 -14.28 7.98 15.12
C LYS A 212 -13.22 8.13 16.21
N GLN A 213 -11.97 8.43 15.87
CA GLN A 213 -10.93 8.72 16.86
C GLN A 213 -11.12 10.08 17.53
N SER A 214 -11.40 11.13 16.75
CA SER A 214 -11.62 12.48 17.30
C SER A 214 -12.79 12.51 18.29
N GLN A 215 -13.86 11.76 18.02
CA GLN A 215 -15.03 11.65 18.92
C GLN A 215 -14.75 10.84 20.20
N ASN A 216 -13.77 9.94 20.18
CA ASN A 216 -13.36 9.13 21.33
C ASN A 216 -12.21 9.76 22.14
N SER A 217 -11.76 10.96 21.77
CA SER A 217 -10.74 11.70 22.51
C SER A 217 -11.27 12.16 23.88
N PRO A 218 -10.50 12.06 24.98
CA PRO A 218 -10.92 12.47 26.32
C PRO A 218 -11.41 13.93 26.39
N ASP A 219 -10.82 14.81 25.58
CA ASP A 219 -11.18 16.24 25.55
C ASP A 219 -12.59 16.49 25.00
N TYR A 220 -13.07 15.65 24.08
CA TYR A 220 -14.43 15.75 23.52
C TYR A 220 -15.48 15.10 24.43
N MET A 221 -15.12 14.02 25.13
CA MET A 221 -15.98 13.33 26.09
C MET A 221 -16.24 14.16 27.36
N ASN A 222 -15.30 15.04 27.75
CA ASN A 222 -15.43 15.93 28.91
C ASN A 222 -16.17 17.25 28.62
N MET A 223 -16.58 17.52 27.38
CA MET A 223 -17.39 18.68 26.98
C MET A 223 -18.90 18.38 26.90
N ARG A 224 -19.33 17.14 27.18
CA ARG A 224 -20.75 16.74 27.25
C ARG A 224 -21.24 16.55 28.67
#